data_AF-A0A3M1ZKT2-F1
#
_entry.id   AF-A0A3M1ZKT2-F1
#
_cell.length_a   1.000
_cell.length_b   1.000
_cell.length_c   1.000
_cell.angle_alpha   90.00
_cell.angle_beta   90.00
_cell.angle_gamma   90.00
#
_symmetry.space_group_name_H-M   'P 1'
#
loop_
_entity.id
_entity.type
_entity.pdbx_description
1 polymer ?
#
loop_
_entity_poly.entity_id
_entity_poly.type
_entity_poly.pdbx_seq_one_letter_code
_entity_poly.pdbx_strand_id
1 'polypeptide(L)'
;LFGTTTMALVAGPRLEPFSINTLFAEFEGFRAAYWGWFGGVNILTHPIYYRIMDIVTLIGVVGYILYLRKRWRSGNSFQKSANLTLLAMIILASISIINWTAQTYASQGRLLFPFIAAISTLLALGLDYFLTPTAMKAGITVLGLFAALIPFTTIAPYYTPPQPIDNLPESATPVYARYGDIALIGYEAVDRRYEAGDMVEIRLYWQPMATATEDYSLFLHAVDGEGNVIGKIDTYPGRGLLRTSTWQADAIYPDSYTIPLEENIEGRSALRVQVGWWDFESGEYILPVDAEDVPIDSVMLNVGGVAGEVSELDTGEFTLVDNAHFGGVIQLKGYQLSEDNQTLWLWWQATGTPDDHYTVFVQVLDEENNIIGQGDAPPNFPTGYWRNGEQYITQHAIQYPETPPSGDYRIITGWYHPVDWRRLSTDTPDAAYEVAHITFSGS
;
A
#
# COMPACT_ATOMS: atom_id res chain seq x y z
N LEU A 1 10.52 -1.81 -33.53
CA LEU A 1 11.04 -0.65 -34.30
C LEU A 1 10.50 0.67 -33.75
N PHE A 2 9.23 0.76 -33.38
CA PHE A 2 8.73 1.81 -32.48
C PHE A 2 8.70 1.21 -31.07
N GLY A 3 9.28 1.84 -30.06
CA GLY A 3 9.40 1.30 -28.69
C GLY A 3 8.07 1.07 -27.95
N THR A 4 6.94 1.00 -28.65
CA THR A 4 5.59 0.83 -28.12
C THR A 4 5.39 -0.51 -27.43
N THR A 5 6.03 -1.59 -27.91
CA THR A 5 6.00 -2.90 -27.22
C THR A 5 6.65 -2.82 -25.85
N THR A 6 7.84 -2.19 -25.76
CA THR A 6 8.51 -1.96 -24.47
C THR A 6 7.69 -1.05 -23.57
N MET A 7 7.12 0.03 -24.12
CA MET A 7 6.28 0.93 -23.34
C MET A 7 5.00 0.24 -22.84
N ALA A 8 4.43 -0.71 -23.59
CA ALA A 8 3.27 -1.49 -23.14
C ALA A 8 3.63 -2.43 -21.98
N LEU A 9 4.85 -2.98 -21.97
CA LEU A 9 5.35 -3.76 -20.83
C LEU A 9 5.56 -2.88 -19.60
N VAL A 10 6.09 -1.66 -19.78
CA VAL A 10 6.30 -0.69 -18.68
C VAL A 10 4.98 -0.14 -18.14
N ALA A 11 4.03 0.18 -19.02
CA ALA A 11 2.73 0.75 -18.64
C ALA A 11 1.75 -0.30 -18.08
N GLY A 12 2.07 -1.60 -18.21
CA GLY A 12 1.17 -2.70 -17.92
C GLY A 12 0.22 -2.98 -19.09
N PRO A 13 0.24 -4.19 -19.68
CA PRO A 13 -0.74 -4.55 -20.70
C PRO A 13 -2.13 -4.61 -20.08
N ARG A 14 -3.14 -4.17 -20.83
CA ARG A 14 -4.53 -4.32 -20.40
C ARG A 14 -4.92 -5.80 -20.48
N LEU A 15 -5.41 -6.33 -19.36
CA LEU A 15 -5.87 -7.73 -19.26
C LEU A 15 -7.37 -7.84 -19.51
N GLU A 16 -8.13 -6.79 -19.19
CA GLU A 16 -9.58 -6.76 -19.38
C GLU A 16 -10.01 -6.42 -20.82
N PRO A 17 -11.18 -6.91 -21.28
CA PRO A 17 -11.72 -6.57 -22.58
C PRO A 17 -11.95 -5.05 -22.72
N PHE A 18 -11.39 -4.45 -23.77
CA PHE A 18 -11.63 -3.06 -24.10
C PHE A 18 -13.02 -2.86 -24.73
N SER A 19 -13.79 -1.90 -24.22
CA SER A 19 -15.12 -1.55 -24.75
C SER A 19 -15.35 -0.04 -24.83
N ILE A 20 -16.46 0.37 -25.43
CA ILE A 20 -16.87 1.78 -25.44
C ILE A 20 -17.11 2.30 -24.00
N ASN A 21 -17.58 1.45 -23.09
CA ASN A 21 -17.77 1.83 -21.69
C ASN A 21 -16.43 2.13 -21.01
N THR A 22 -15.36 1.44 -21.39
CA THR A 22 -13.99 1.72 -20.91
C THR A 22 -13.57 3.14 -21.27
N LEU A 23 -13.87 3.61 -22.49
CA LEU A 23 -13.58 4.99 -22.88
C LEU A 23 -14.31 6.02 -22.02
N PHE A 24 -15.57 5.75 -21.64
CA PHE A 24 -16.31 6.65 -20.76
C PHE A 24 -15.78 6.64 -19.32
N ALA A 25 -15.43 5.46 -18.80
CA ALA A 25 -14.87 5.32 -17.46
C ALA A 25 -13.52 6.05 -17.32
N GLU A 26 -12.70 6.02 -18.37
CA GLU A 26 -11.36 6.62 -18.37
C GLU A 26 -11.34 8.06 -18.91
N PHE A 27 -12.49 8.59 -19.34
CA PHE A 27 -12.57 9.90 -19.99
C PHE A 27 -12.15 11.04 -19.07
N GLU A 28 -12.46 10.96 -17.77
CA GLU A 28 -12.13 12.05 -16.84
C GLU A 28 -10.62 12.21 -16.67
N GLY A 29 -9.89 11.11 -16.48
CA GLY A 29 -8.44 11.13 -16.41
C GLY A 29 -7.80 11.59 -17.72
N PHE A 30 -8.34 11.13 -18.85
CA PHE A 30 -7.94 11.58 -20.17
C PHE A 30 -8.11 13.10 -20.34
N ARG A 31 -9.29 13.62 -19.98
CA ARG A 31 -9.68 15.03 -20.09
C ARG A 31 -8.80 15.92 -19.21
N ALA A 32 -8.62 15.56 -17.95
CA ALA A 32 -7.77 16.30 -17.02
C ALA A 32 -6.31 16.33 -17.51
N ALA A 33 -5.79 15.19 -18.01
CA ALA A 33 -4.43 15.07 -18.51
C ALA A 33 -4.16 15.91 -19.77
N TYR A 34 -5.17 16.21 -20.59
CA TYR A 34 -5.00 17.11 -21.72
C TYR A 34 -4.85 18.58 -21.28
N TRP A 35 -5.64 19.03 -20.30
CA TRP A 35 -5.75 20.45 -19.96
C TRP A 35 -4.80 20.92 -18.84
N GLY A 36 -4.48 20.07 -17.86
CA GLY A 36 -3.71 20.51 -16.69
C GLY A 36 -3.62 19.49 -15.56
N TRP A 37 -3.26 18.24 -15.86
CA TRP A 37 -2.84 17.27 -14.84
C TRP A 37 -1.31 17.19 -14.88
N PHE A 38 -0.68 17.88 -13.95
CA PHE A 38 0.77 18.10 -13.95
C PHE A 38 1.53 16.97 -13.24
N GLY A 39 2.86 17.01 -13.37
CA GLY A 39 3.77 16.00 -12.83
C GLY A 39 3.60 14.64 -13.51
N GLY A 40 3.66 13.59 -12.70
CA GLY A 40 3.45 12.21 -13.11
C GLY A 40 1.98 11.81 -13.12
N VAL A 41 1.05 12.72 -13.44
CA VAL A 41 -0.41 12.48 -13.31
C VAL A 41 -0.84 12.43 -11.83
N ASN A 42 -0.24 13.32 -11.02
CA ASN A 42 -0.47 13.38 -9.57
C ASN A 42 -0.79 14.80 -9.05
N ILE A 43 -0.67 15.83 -9.88
CA ILE A 43 -0.91 17.23 -9.47
C ILE A 43 -2.09 17.79 -10.28
N LEU A 44 -3.28 17.78 -9.68
CA LEU A 44 -4.45 18.47 -10.24
C LEU A 44 -4.38 19.96 -9.89
N THR A 45 -4.88 20.80 -10.80
CA THR A 45 -5.09 22.22 -10.53
C THR A 45 -6.52 22.48 -10.05
N HIS A 46 -6.94 23.74 -10.03
CA HIS A 46 -8.22 24.14 -9.51
C HIS A 46 -9.39 23.52 -10.31
N PRO A 47 -10.38 22.85 -9.68
CA PRO A 47 -11.48 22.16 -10.37
C PRO A 47 -12.26 23.04 -11.38
N ILE A 48 -12.40 24.32 -11.06
CA ILE A 48 -13.06 25.32 -11.92
C ILE A 48 -12.37 25.45 -13.27
N TYR A 49 -11.03 25.34 -13.33
CA TYR A 49 -10.30 25.45 -14.59
C TYR A 49 -10.74 24.39 -15.59
N TYR A 50 -10.87 23.13 -15.16
CA TYR A 50 -11.32 22.05 -16.05
C TYR A 50 -12.73 22.32 -16.60
N ARG A 51 -13.64 22.84 -15.77
CA ARG A 51 -14.99 23.25 -16.22
C ARG A 51 -14.94 24.40 -17.23
N ILE A 52 -14.06 25.39 -17.03
CA ILE A 52 -13.85 26.46 -18.00
C ILE A 52 -13.36 25.87 -19.32
N MET A 53 -12.41 24.95 -19.28
CA MET A 53 -11.88 24.31 -20.49
C MET A 53 -12.93 23.43 -21.18
N ASP A 54 -13.84 22.78 -20.44
CA ASP A 54 -14.99 22.08 -21.04
C ASP A 54 -15.90 23.03 -21.82
N ILE A 55 -16.19 24.21 -21.25
CA ILE A 55 -17.00 25.24 -21.90
C ILE A 55 -16.30 25.79 -23.14
N VAL A 56 -15.00 26.10 -23.04
CA VAL A 56 -14.18 26.55 -24.18
C VAL A 56 -14.17 25.49 -25.28
N THR A 57 -13.99 24.22 -24.93
CA THR A 57 -14.02 23.10 -25.87
C THR A 57 -15.37 22.97 -26.55
N LEU A 58 -16.47 23.02 -25.79
CA LEU A 58 -17.83 22.92 -26.33
C LEU A 58 -18.16 24.06 -27.29
N ILE A 59 -17.88 25.31 -26.90
CA ILE A 59 -18.11 26.49 -27.75
C ILE A 59 -17.27 26.39 -29.02
N GLY A 60 -15.99 26.00 -28.90
CA GLY A 60 -15.10 25.83 -30.03
C GLY A 60 -15.55 24.71 -30.97
N VAL A 61 -15.96 23.55 -30.48
CA VAL A 61 -16.46 22.45 -31.32
C VAL A 61 -17.74 22.85 -32.05
N VAL A 62 -18.72 23.41 -31.34
CA VAL A 62 -19.98 23.85 -31.94
C VAL A 62 -19.75 24.96 -32.96
N GLY A 63 -18.89 25.93 -32.63
CA GLY A 63 -18.53 27.02 -33.52
C GLY A 63 -17.80 26.53 -34.76
N TYR A 64 -16.92 25.53 -34.62
CA TYR A 64 -16.19 24.94 -35.75
C TYR A 64 -17.13 24.22 -36.71
N ILE A 65 -18.11 23.46 -36.20
CA ILE A 65 -19.13 22.79 -37.04
C ILE A 65 -19.92 23.82 -37.87
N LEU A 66 -20.31 24.94 -37.26
CA LEU A 66 -21.02 26.02 -37.95
C LEU A 66 -20.13 26.79 -38.94
N TYR A 67 -18.87 27.05 -38.55
CA TYR A 67 -17.84 27.60 -39.43
C TYR A 67 -17.69 26.72 -40.67
N LEU A 68 -17.50 25.42 -40.50
CA LEU A 68 -17.33 24.46 -41.59
C LEU A 68 -18.55 24.44 -42.50
N ARG A 69 -19.77 24.39 -41.94
CA ARG A 69 -21.02 24.42 -42.72
C ARG A 69 -21.13 25.68 -43.59
N LYS A 70 -20.75 26.85 -43.06
CA LYS A 70 -20.75 28.12 -43.79
C LYS A 70 -19.66 28.14 -44.86
N ARG A 71 -18.43 27.75 -44.51
CA ARG A 71 -17.23 27.82 -45.36
C ARG A 71 -17.22 26.75 -46.44
N TRP A 72 -17.87 25.60 -46.26
CA TRP A 72 -17.93 24.53 -47.24
C TRP A 72 -18.56 24.99 -48.57
N ARG A 73 -19.52 25.92 -48.49
CA ARG A 73 -20.22 26.48 -49.65
C ARG A 73 -19.47 27.63 -50.32
N SER A 74 -18.62 28.36 -49.59
CA SER A 74 -18.01 29.61 -50.07
C SER A 74 -16.47 29.61 -50.09
N GLY A 75 -15.82 28.56 -49.58
CA GLY A 75 -14.37 28.48 -49.41
C GLY A 75 -13.63 28.07 -50.69
N ASN A 76 -12.39 28.56 -50.83
CA ASN A 76 -11.50 28.14 -51.91
C ASN A 76 -10.96 26.71 -51.67
N SER A 77 -10.38 26.10 -52.72
CA SER A 77 -9.88 24.72 -52.66
C SER A 77 -8.84 24.51 -51.54
N PHE A 78 -7.93 25.47 -51.36
CA PHE A 78 -6.90 25.42 -50.32
C PHE A 78 -7.46 25.40 -48.89
N GLN A 79 -8.47 26.21 -48.58
CA GLN A 79 -9.09 26.20 -47.26
C GLN A 79 -9.83 24.89 -46.98
N LYS A 80 -10.44 24.29 -48.01
CA LYS A 80 -11.10 22.98 -47.87
C LYS A 80 -10.06 21.89 -47.59
N SER A 81 -8.96 21.85 -48.34
CA SER A 81 -7.90 20.88 -48.11
C SER A 81 -7.26 21.05 -46.73
N ALA A 82 -6.95 22.29 -46.31
CA ALA A 82 -6.41 22.55 -44.98
C ALA A 82 -7.31 22.04 -43.85
N ASN A 83 -8.63 22.33 -43.90
CA ASN A 83 -9.57 21.82 -42.90
C ASN A 83 -9.66 20.30 -42.90
N LEU A 84 -9.70 19.68 -44.08
CA LEU A 84 -9.73 18.21 -44.20
C LEU A 84 -8.46 17.58 -43.63
N THR A 85 -7.29 18.18 -43.86
CA THR A 85 -6.02 17.72 -43.28
C THR A 85 -6.04 17.82 -41.76
N LEU A 86 -6.47 18.95 -41.20
CA LEU A 86 -6.55 19.13 -39.74
C LEU A 86 -7.54 18.15 -39.10
N LEU A 87 -8.69 17.90 -39.74
CA LEU A 87 -9.65 16.91 -39.27
C LEU A 87 -9.10 15.48 -39.38
N ALA A 88 -8.43 15.16 -40.48
CA ALA A 88 -7.78 13.86 -40.65
C ALA A 88 -6.71 13.64 -39.57
N MET A 89 -5.96 14.68 -39.18
CA MET A 89 -5.01 14.61 -38.06
C MET A 89 -5.70 14.29 -36.73
N ILE A 90 -6.84 14.92 -36.41
CA ILE A 90 -7.60 14.61 -35.19
C ILE A 90 -8.16 13.18 -35.22
N ILE A 91 -8.68 12.73 -36.37
CA ILE A 91 -9.21 11.38 -36.53
C ILE A 91 -8.08 10.36 -36.34
N LEU A 92 -6.92 10.58 -36.97
CA LEU A 92 -5.74 9.72 -36.79
C LEU A 92 -5.28 9.71 -35.34
N ALA A 93 -5.22 10.87 -34.67
CA ALA A 93 -4.87 10.97 -33.26
C ALA A 93 -5.85 10.16 -32.37
N SER A 94 -7.15 10.27 -32.65
CA SER A 94 -8.21 9.56 -31.91
C SER A 94 -8.11 8.05 -32.12
N ILE A 95 -7.86 7.59 -33.35
CA ILE A 95 -7.66 6.17 -33.64
C ILE A 95 -6.40 5.67 -32.93
N SER A 96 -5.29 6.42 -33.01
CA SER A 96 -4.03 6.04 -32.37
C SER A 96 -4.16 5.94 -30.85
N ILE A 97 -4.85 6.88 -30.20
CA ILE A 97 -5.00 6.87 -28.74
C ILE A 97 -5.98 5.79 -28.29
N ILE A 98 -7.10 5.58 -29.00
CA ILE A 98 -8.04 4.48 -28.70
C ILE A 98 -7.32 3.13 -28.84
N ASN A 99 -6.52 2.96 -29.89
CA ASN A 99 -5.73 1.76 -30.09
C ASN A 99 -4.68 1.54 -28.97
N TRP A 100 -4.09 2.62 -28.45
CA TRP A 100 -3.14 2.55 -27.33
C TRP A 100 -3.83 2.23 -26.00
N THR A 101 -4.94 2.91 -25.70
CA THR A 101 -5.81 2.65 -24.54
C THR A 101 -6.38 1.23 -24.56
N ALA A 102 -6.68 0.66 -25.73
CA ALA A 102 -7.12 -0.71 -25.84
C ALA A 102 -6.05 -1.74 -25.43
N GLN A 103 -4.77 -1.34 -25.48
CA GLN A 103 -3.62 -2.21 -25.17
C GLN A 103 -3.04 -1.96 -23.77
N THR A 104 -3.31 -0.81 -23.15
CA THR A 104 -2.68 -0.38 -21.88
C THR A 104 -3.66 0.38 -20.99
N TYR A 105 -3.40 0.48 -19.69
CA TYR A 105 -4.16 1.34 -18.77
C TYR A 105 -3.76 2.83 -18.84
N ALA A 106 -3.02 3.25 -19.86
CA ALA A 106 -2.46 4.59 -19.99
C ALA A 106 -3.33 5.57 -20.80
N SER A 107 -4.60 5.73 -20.42
CA SER A 107 -5.55 6.65 -21.06
C SER A 107 -5.33 8.10 -20.68
N GLN A 108 -4.34 8.74 -21.31
CA GLN A 108 -3.91 10.08 -20.94
C GLN A 108 -4.03 11.05 -22.11
N GLY A 109 -4.80 12.13 -21.94
CA GLY A 109 -5.02 13.13 -22.99
C GLY A 109 -3.74 13.85 -23.44
N ARG A 110 -2.69 13.90 -22.61
CA ARG A 110 -1.37 14.44 -22.99
C ARG A 110 -0.72 13.71 -24.17
N LEU A 111 -1.12 12.47 -24.46
CA LEU A 111 -0.69 11.75 -25.65
C LEU A 111 -1.20 12.39 -26.96
N LEU A 112 -2.14 13.34 -26.89
CA LEU A 112 -2.56 14.16 -28.03
C LEU A 112 -1.67 15.38 -28.30
N PHE A 113 -0.64 15.66 -27.49
CA PHE A 113 0.24 16.81 -27.69
C PHE A 113 0.95 16.85 -29.05
N PRO A 114 1.34 15.72 -29.68
CA PRO A 114 1.85 15.74 -31.06
C PRO A 114 0.85 16.34 -32.08
N PHE A 115 -0.45 16.34 -31.76
CA PHE A 115 -1.54 16.87 -32.59
C PHE A 115 -2.08 18.22 -32.09
N ILE A 116 -1.42 18.84 -31.10
CA ILE A 116 -1.92 20.07 -30.44
C ILE A 116 -2.11 21.22 -31.43
N ALA A 117 -1.24 21.34 -32.44
CA ALA A 117 -1.37 22.37 -33.47
C ALA A 117 -2.69 22.23 -34.26
N ALA A 118 -3.09 21.00 -34.58
CA ALA A 118 -4.34 20.74 -35.28
C ALA A 118 -5.55 21.03 -34.39
N ILE A 119 -5.53 20.52 -33.15
CA ILE A 119 -6.60 20.70 -32.17
C ILE A 119 -6.79 22.20 -31.87
N SER A 120 -5.72 22.91 -31.52
CA SER A 120 -5.76 24.34 -31.19
C SER A 120 -6.22 25.20 -32.36
N THR A 121 -5.81 24.87 -33.60
CA THR A 121 -6.26 25.62 -34.79
C THR A 121 -7.75 25.46 -35.02
N LEU A 122 -8.27 24.23 -34.94
CA LEU A 122 -9.70 23.95 -35.13
C LEU A 122 -10.54 24.56 -34.00
N LEU A 123 -10.06 24.49 -32.76
CA LEU A 123 -10.69 25.13 -31.61
C LEU A 123 -10.73 26.66 -31.79
N ALA A 124 -9.63 27.28 -32.22
CA ALA A 124 -9.55 28.73 -32.46
C ALA A 124 -10.52 29.18 -33.57
N LEU A 125 -10.59 28.46 -34.69
CA LEU A 125 -11.56 28.73 -35.76
C LEU A 125 -13.00 28.64 -35.28
N GLY A 126 -13.28 27.72 -34.35
CA GLY A 126 -14.61 27.57 -33.78
C GLY A 126 -14.97 28.68 -32.79
N LEU A 127 -14.04 29.06 -31.92
CA LEU A 127 -14.22 30.16 -30.98
C LEU A 127 -14.42 31.50 -31.73
N ASP A 128 -13.68 31.73 -32.81
CA ASP A 128 -13.81 32.92 -33.68
C ASP A 128 -15.21 33.05 -34.32
N TYR A 129 -15.93 31.93 -34.50
CA TYR A 129 -17.29 31.95 -35.04
C TYR A 129 -18.28 32.68 -34.12
N PHE A 130 -18.11 32.57 -32.79
CA PHE A 130 -19.03 33.11 -31.80
C PHE A 130 -18.50 34.33 -31.05
N LEU A 131 -17.19 34.37 -30.76
CA LEU A 131 -16.61 35.37 -29.87
C LEU A 131 -16.25 36.65 -30.63
N THR A 132 -16.50 37.78 -29.99
CA THR A 132 -16.00 39.07 -30.47
C THR A 132 -14.48 39.17 -30.25
N PRO A 133 -13.75 40.04 -30.99
CA PRO A 133 -12.33 40.24 -30.77
C PRO A 133 -11.98 40.65 -29.33
N THR A 134 -12.85 41.41 -28.67
CA THR A 134 -12.66 41.79 -27.25
C THR A 134 -12.80 40.60 -26.32
N ALA A 135 -13.83 39.76 -26.51
CA ALA A 135 -14.02 38.55 -25.72
C ALA A 135 -12.86 37.55 -25.94
N MET A 136 -12.40 37.40 -27.18
CA MET A 136 -11.25 36.57 -27.52
C MET A 136 -9.98 37.05 -26.82
N LYS A 137 -9.69 38.36 -26.87
CA LYS A 137 -8.53 38.95 -26.17
C LYS A 137 -8.61 38.73 -24.67
N ALA A 138 -9.78 38.97 -24.06
CA ALA A 138 -9.98 38.73 -22.64
C ALA A 138 -9.74 37.26 -22.27
N GLY A 139 -10.28 36.32 -23.05
CA GLY A 139 -10.05 34.89 -22.86
C GLY A 139 -8.58 34.50 -22.96
N ILE A 140 -7.87 35.00 -23.99
CA ILE A 140 -6.42 34.78 -24.14
C ILE A 140 -5.65 35.36 -22.95
N THR A 141 -5.99 36.57 -22.49
CA THR A 141 -5.34 37.17 -21.33
C THR A 141 -5.57 36.35 -20.07
N VAL A 142 -6.79 35.88 -19.81
CA VAL A 142 -7.11 35.06 -18.63
C VAL A 142 -6.37 33.72 -18.68
N LEU A 143 -6.38 33.02 -19.82
CA LEU A 143 -5.68 31.75 -19.98
C LEU A 143 -4.15 31.94 -19.92
N GLY A 144 -3.63 33.04 -20.46
CA GLY A 144 -2.20 33.38 -20.37
C GLY A 144 -1.76 33.68 -18.95
N LEU A 145 -2.57 34.42 -18.18
CA LEU A 145 -2.31 34.65 -16.75
C LEU A 145 -2.38 33.35 -15.95
N PHE A 146 -3.37 32.50 -16.22
CA PHE A 146 -3.46 31.17 -15.60
C PHE A 146 -2.19 30.36 -15.88
N ALA A 147 -1.78 30.24 -17.14
CA ALA A 147 -0.58 29.51 -17.53
C ALA A 147 0.70 30.07 -16.88
N ALA A 148 0.79 31.39 -16.71
CA ALA A 148 1.93 32.04 -16.04
C ALA A 148 1.95 31.82 -14.51
N LEU A 149 0.77 31.69 -13.87
CA LEU A 149 0.64 31.53 -12.42
C LEU A 149 0.72 30.09 -11.94
N ILE A 150 0.30 29.12 -12.77
CA ILE A 150 0.26 27.70 -12.39
C ILE A 150 1.59 27.12 -11.89
N PRO A 151 2.76 27.43 -12.49
CA PRO A 151 4.03 26.96 -11.98
C PRO A 151 4.28 27.32 -10.51
N PHE A 152 3.81 28.49 -10.07
CA PHE A 152 4.06 29.00 -8.72
C PHE A 152 2.95 28.67 -7.73
N THR A 153 1.70 28.60 -8.20
CA THR A 153 0.53 28.43 -7.34
C THR A 153 0.09 26.98 -7.19
N THR A 154 0.36 26.14 -8.19
CA THR A 154 -0.02 24.72 -8.19
C THR A 154 1.20 23.81 -8.22
N ILE A 155 2.19 24.05 -9.09
CA ILE A 155 3.29 23.08 -9.28
C ILE A 155 4.32 23.19 -8.16
N ALA A 156 4.95 24.34 -7.97
CA ALA A 156 6.04 24.53 -7.00
C ALA A 156 5.69 24.13 -5.55
N PRO A 157 4.49 24.40 -5.02
CA PRO A 157 4.12 23.96 -3.67
C PRO A 157 4.17 22.44 -3.49
N TYR A 158 3.80 21.66 -4.50
CA TYR A 158 3.86 20.18 -4.45
C TYR A 158 5.29 19.63 -4.45
N TYR A 159 6.28 20.43 -4.86
CA TYR A 159 7.70 20.07 -4.84
C TYR A 159 8.46 20.74 -3.68
N THR A 160 7.74 21.35 -2.73
CA THR A 160 8.39 21.89 -1.52
C THR A 160 8.71 20.73 -0.60
N PRO A 161 10.00 20.48 -0.25
CA PRO A 161 10.35 19.39 0.62
C PRO A 161 9.74 19.60 2.02
N PRO A 162 9.34 18.51 2.70
CA PRO A 162 8.91 18.60 4.08
C PRO A 162 10.05 19.18 4.93
N GLN A 163 9.68 20.07 5.86
CA GLN A 163 10.65 20.70 6.74
C GLN A 163 11.05 19.74 7.86
N PRO A 164 12.32 19.77 8.32
CA PRO A 164 12.71 19.01 9.49
C PRO A 164 11.99 19.53 10.74
N ILE A 165 11.89 18.67 11.74
CA ILE A 165 11.32 18.95 13.06
C ILE A 165 12.40 18.83 14.15
N ASP A 166 12.18 19.49 15.28
CA ASP A 166 13.16 19.54 16.36
C ASP A 166 13.10 18.33 17.30
N ASN A 167 11.94 17.70 17.44
CA ASN A 167 11.71 16.60 18.37
C ASN A 167 10.81 15.53 17.75
N LEU A 168 11.02 14.27 18.13
CA LEU A 168 10.13 13.17 17.76
C LEU A 168 8.74 13.42 18.40
N PRO A 169 7.64 13.33 17.62
CA PRO A 169 6.30 13.51 18.17
C PRO A 169 5.94 12.43 19.20
N GLU A 170 5.17 12.78 20.23
CA GLU A 170 4.70 11.83 21.26
C GLU A 170 3.82 10.71 20.69
N SER A 171 3.19 10.93 19.53
CA SER A 171 2.40 9.92 18.82
C SER A 171 3.25 8.89 18.07
N ALA A 172 4.54 9.15 17.88
CA ALA A 172 5.43 8.22 17.20
C ALA A 172 5.88 7.11 18.15
N THR A 173 5.87 5.88 17.64
CA THR A 173 6.49 4.73 18.30
C THR A 173 8.00 4.85 18.18
N PRO A 174 8.75 4.96 19.30
CA PRO A 174 10.21 5.01 19.26
C PRO A 174 10.79 3.70 18.75
N VAL A 175 11.75 3.78 17.84
CA VAL A 175 12.55 2.65 17.36
C VAL A 175 13.93 3.18 17.01
N TYR A 176 14.98 2.41 17.26
CA TYR A 176 16.32 2.79 16.84
C TYR A 176 16.89 1.76 15.89
N ALA A 177 17.32 2.21 14.71
CA ALA A 177 18.18 1.43 13.82
C ALA A 177 18.99 2.40 12.97
N ARG A 178 20.27 2.10 12.76
CA ARG A 178 21.18 3.00 12.04
C ARG A 178 21.73 2.36 10.77
N TYR A 179 21.61 3.07 9.66
CA TYR A 179 22.09 2.70 8.33
C TYR A 179 23.22 3.65 7.94
N GLY A 180 24.47 3.25 8.19
CA GLY A 180 25.61 4.16 8.03
C GLY A 180 25.44 5.40 8.92
N ASP A 181 25.30 6.58 8.33
CA ASP A 181 25.09 7.84 9.06
C ASP A 181 23.61 8.24 9.18
N ILE A 182 22.64 7.39 8.80
CA ILE A 182 21.20 7.69 8.86
C ILE A 182 20.54 6.80 9.91
N ALA A 183 20.00 7.40 10.98
CA ALA A 183 19.25 6.69 12.01
C ALA A 183 17.74 6.79 11.78
N LEU A 184 17.03 5.66 11.84
CA LEU A 184 15.59 5.63 12.12
C LEU A 184 15.42 5.80 13.63
N ILE A 185 14.67 6.81 14.06
CA ILE A 185 14.46 7.11 15.49
C ILE A 185 13.00 6.93 15.94
N GLY A 186 12.09 6.70 15.00
CA GLY A 186 10.67 6.50 15.30
C GLY A 186 9.86 6.27 14.04
N TYR A 187 8.62 5.82 14.22
CA TYR A 187 7.63 5.72 13.15
C TYR A 187 6.22 5.93 13.67
N GLU A 188 5.31 6.29 12.77
CA GLU A 188 3.87 6.27 12.99
C GLU A 188 3.23 5.38 11.93
N ALA A 189 2.32 4.51 12.36
CA ALA A 189 1.48 3.71 11.48
C ALA A 189 0.10 3.57 12.13
N VAL A 190 -0.93 3.36 11.30
CA VAL A 190 -2.27 3.06 11.80
C VAL A 190 -2.34 1.57 12.12
N ASP A 191 -2.28 1.23 13.40
CA ASP A 191 -2.38 -0.14 13.87
C ASP A 191 -3.83 -0.65 13.74
N ARG A 192 -4.10 -1.44 12.69
CA ARG A 192 -5.45 -1.94 12.36
C ARG A 192 -5.42 -3.26 11.61
N ARG A 193 -6.63 -3.82 11.41
CA ARG A 193 -6.87 -4.89 10.43
C ARG A 193 -6.93 -4.29 9.02
N TYR A 194 -6.05 -4.76 8.15
CA TYR A 194 -5.98 -4.47 6.72
C TYR A 194 -6.57 -5.64 5.92
N GLU A 195 -7.11 -5.34 4.75
CA GLU A 195 -7.58 -6.32 3.76
C GLU A 195 -6.75 -6.23 2.47
N ALA A 196 -6.87 -7.22 1.59
CA ALA A 196 -6.21 -7.17 0.28
C ALA A 196 -6.63 -5.92 -0.51
N GLY A 197 -5.68 -5.27 -1.18
CA GLY A 197 -5.88 -3.99 -1.88
C GLY A 197 -5.95 -2.75 -0.97
N ASP A 198 -5.91 -2.89 0.37
CA ASP A 198 -5.80 -1.74 1.26
C ASP A 198 -4.48 -0.98 1.08
N MET A 199 -4.45 0.24 1.61
CA MET A 199 -3.29 1.11 1.62
C MET A 199 -2.74 1.22 3.05
N VAL A 200 -1.47 0.89 3.25
CA VAL A 200 -0.77 1.05 4.54
C VAL A 200 -0.12 2.43 4.59
N GLU A 201 -0.62 3.28 5.49
CA GLU A 201 -0.03 4.58 5.76
C GLU A 201 1.05 4.45 6.84
N ILE A 202 2.27 4.87 6.51
CA ILE A 202 3.41 4.86 7.43
C ILE A 202 4.20 6.16 7.30
N ARG A 203 4.61 6.71 8.44
CA ARG A 203 5.56 7.81 8.52
C ARG A 203 6.79 7.38 9.28
N LEU A 204 7.97 7.58 8.70
CA LEU A 204 9.27 7.30 9.28
C LEU A 204 9.91 8.60 9.75
N TYR A 205 10.68 8.55 10.83
CA TYR A 205 11.43 9.68 11.36
C TYR A 205 12.92 9.39 11.26
N TRP A 206 13.58 10.09 10.36
CA TRP A 206 15.00 9.92 10.07
C TRP A 206 15.83 11.00 10.75
N GLN A 207 16.94 10.64 11.35
CA GLN A 207 17.92 11.57 11.92
C GLN A 207 19.31 11.23 11.37
N PRO A 208 19.90 12.07 10.50
CA PRO A 208 21.25 11.89 10.03
C PRO A 208 22.26 12.30 11.12
N MET A 209 23.29 11.50 11.31
CA MET A 209 24.40 11.78 12.22
C MET A 209 25.49 12.63 11.56
N ALA A 210 25.54 12.61 10.23
CA ALA A 210 26.44 13.42 9.42
C ALA A 210 25.75 13.83 8.09
N THR A 211 26.27 14.87 7.45
CA THR A 211 25.82 15.23 6.10
C THR A 211 26.33 14.16 5.12
N ALA A 212 25.40 13.44 4.48
CA ALA A 212 25.74 12.49 3.43
C ALA A 212 26.36 13.20 2.21
N THR A 213 27.30 12.54 1.53
CA THR A 213 27.88 13.04 0.27
C THR A 213 27.10 12.59 -0.96
N GLU A 214 26.22 11.61 -0.79
CA GLU A 214 25.49 10.92 -1.86
C GLU A 214 23.99 10.89 -1.55
N ASP A 215 23.19 10.61 -2.58
CA ASP A 215 21.74 10.46 -2.49
C ASP A 215 21.34 8.99 -2.45
N TYR A 216 21.04 8.48 -1.26
CA TYR A 216 20.66 7.08 -1.08
C TYR A 216 19.19 6.81 -1.41
N SER A 217 18.91 5.59 -1.83
CA SER A 217 17.56 5.07 -2.03
C SER A 217 17.11 4.27 -0.82
N LEU A 218 15.80 4.19 -0.63
CA LEU A 218 15.19 3.34 0.39
C LEU A 218 14.14 2.41 -0.22
N PHE A 219 13.79 1.40 0.53
CA PHE A 219 12.62 0.59 0.26
C PHE A 219 11.76 0.41 1.51
N LEU A 220 10.45 0.29 1.29
CA LEU A 220 9.49 -0.14 2.29
C LEU A 220 8.72 -1.32 1.72
N HIS A 221 8.91 -2.50 2.30
CA HIS A 221 8.23 -3.72 1.88
C HIS A 221 7.26 -4.12 2.98
N ALA A 222 5.96 -4.13 2.68
CA ALA A 222 4.95 -4.73 3.54
C ALA A 222 5.09 -6.25 3.44
N VAL A 223 5.31 -6.89 4.59
CA VAL A 223 5.55 -8.34 4.69
C VAL A 223 4.51 -9.00 5.59
N ASP A 224 4.11 -10.20 5.20
CA ASP A 224 3.24 -11.06 5.97
C ASP A 224 3.98 -11.76 7.14
N GLY A 225 3.27 -12.61 7.88
CA GLY A 225 3.83 -13.38 8.99
C GLY A 225 4.91 -14.40 8.59
N GLU A 226 4.95 -14.83 7.32
CA GLU A 226 5.97 -15.74 6.79
C GLU A 226 7.18 -15.00 6.21
N GLY A 227 7.06 -13.68 6.05
CA GLY A 227 8.09 -12.81 5.46
C GLY A 227 7.95 -12.62 3.95
N ASN A 228 6.84 -13.05 3.35
CA ASN A 228 6.57 -12.78 1.94
C ASN A 228 6.22 -11.30 1.75
N VAL A 229 6.74 -10.68 0.70
CA VAL A 229 6.40 -9.30 0.35
C VAL A 229 5.03 -9.29 -0.33
N ILE A 230 4.08 -8.60 0.28
CA ILE A 230 2.67 -8.47 -0.15
C ILE A 230 2.28 -7.02 -0.50
N GLY A 231 3.27 -6.15 -0.60
CA GLY A 231 3.14 -4.75 -0.99
C GLY A 231 4.49 -4.08 -0.88
N LYS A 232 4.83 -3.15 -1.78
CA LYS A 232 6.15 -2.52 -1.75
C LYS A 232 6.22 -1.14 -2.38
N ILE A 233 7.20 -0.38 -1.90
CA ILE A 233 7.68 0.87 -2.50
C ILE A 233 9.20 0.83 -2.50
N ASP A 234 9.79 1.04 -3.67
CA ASP A 234 11.23 1.30 -3.86
C ASP A 234 11.37 2.74 -4.36
N THR A 235 12.04 3.62 -3.61
CA THR A 235 12.03 5.06 -3.91
C THR A 235 13.17 5.84 -3.24
N TYR A 236 13.22 7.15 -3.49
CA TYR A 236 14.07 8.09 -2.76
C TYR A 236 13.29 8.71 -1.60
N PRO A 237 13.96 9.20 -0.54
CA PRO A 237 13.27 9.80 0.61
C PRO A 237 12.35 10.96 0.19
N GLY A 238 11.24 11.13 0.89
CA GLY A 238 10.21 12.12 0.55
C GLY A 238 9.64 11.94 -0.85
N ARG A 239 9.65 10.71 -1.39
CA ARG A 239 9.27 10.39 -2.79
C ARG A 239 10.09 11.17 -3.81
N GLY A 240 11.37 11.40 -3.51
CA GLY A 240 12.31 12.18 -4.33
C GLY A 240 12.38 13.67 -3.99
N LEU A 241 11.68 14.13 -2.96
CA LEU A 241 11.79 15.52 -2.47
C LEU A 241 12.89 15.69 -1.42
N LEU A 242 13.28 14.63 -0.71
CA LEU A 242 14.29 14.67 0.35
C LEU A 242 15.57 13.99 -0.12
N ARG A 243 16.47 14.76 -0.72
CA ARG A 243 17.82 14.29 -1.08
C ARG A 243 18.69 14.16 0.16
N THR A 244 19.24 12.99 0.45
CA THR A 244 20.04 12.76 1.67
C THR A 244 21.28 13.66 1.72
N SER A 245 21.85 14.02 0.57
CA SER A 245 22.96 14.98 0.48
C SER A 245 22.61 16.41 0.93
N THR A 246 21.31 16.72 1.04
CA THR A 246 20.81 18.02 1.50
C THR A 246 20.38 18.01 2.97
N TRP A 247 20.48 16.86 3.64
CA TRP A 247 20.10 16.75 5.03
C TRP A 247 21.12 17.39 5.95
N GLN A 248 20.63 18.03 7.01
CA GLN A 248 21.43 18.62 8.06
C GLN A 248 21.61 17.60 9.18
N ALA A 249 22.84 17.43 9.65
CA ALA A 249 23.14 16.59 10.80
C ALA A 249 22.24 16.95 12.00
N ASP A 250 21.82 15.93 12.73
CA ASP A 250 20.96 15.95 13.92
C ASP A 250 19.51 16.42 13.71
N ALA A 251 19.14 16.93 12.53
CA ALA A 251 17.77 17.34 12.23
C ALA A 251 16.86 16.13 11.96
N ILE A 252 15.60 16.17 12.43
CA ILE A 252 14.67 15.04 12.24
C ILE A 252 13.82 15.28 11.00
N TYR A 253 13.92 14.38 10.02
CA TYR A 253 13.16 14.42 8.78
C TYR A 253 11.96 13.47 8.83
N PRO A 254 10.72 13.99 8.91
CA PRO A 254 9.53 13.16 8.76
C PRO A 254 9.33 12.77 7.30
N ASP A 255 9.16 11.48 7.05
CA ASP A 255 9.01 10.91 5.70
C ASP A 255 7.79 10.01 5.61
N SER A 256 6.84 10.32 4.72
CA SER A 256 5.51 9.70 4.71
C SER A 256 5.23 8.92 3.44
N TYR A 257 4.72 7.71 3.60
CA TYR A 257 4.45 6.75 2.53
C TYR A 257 3.07 6.11 2.66
N THR A 258 2.58 5.64 1.52
CA THR A 258 1.33 4.87 1.40
C THR A 258 1.62 3.64 0.56
N ILE A 259 1.82 2.50 1.21
CA ILE A 259 2.20 1.24 0.56
C ILE A 259 0.91 0.52 0.11
N PRO A 260 0.70 0.31 -1.20
CA PRO A 260 -0.42 -0.50 -1.68
C PRO A 260 -0.16 -1.97 -1.38
N LEU A 261 -1.14 -2.62 -0.75
CA LEU A 261 -1.16 -4.07 -0.59
C LEU A 261 -1.66 -4.73 -1.89
N GLU A 262 -1.16 -5.93 -2.16
CA GLU A 262 -1.60 -6.73 -3.30
C GLU A 262 -3.09 -7.10 -3.19
N GLU A 263 -3.76 -7.28 -4.33
CA GLU A 263 -5.19 -7.64 -4.37
C GLU A 263 -5.42 -9.13 -4.02
N ASN A 264 -4.40 -9.96 -4.14
CA ASN A 264 -4.47 -11.41 -3.92
C ASN A 264 -3.52 -11.80 -2.78
N ILE A 265 -3.95 -11.55 -1.55
CA ILE A 265 -3.22 -11.98 -0.35
C ILE A 265 -3.87 -13.26 0.16
N GLU A 266 -3.05 -14.25 0.50
CA GLU A 266 -3.51 -15.51 1.08
C GLU A 266 -3.34 -15.50 2.60
N GLY A 267 -4.28 -16.13 3.30
CA GLY A 267 -4.21 -16.33 4.74
C GLY A 267 -4.42 -15.07 5.57
N ARG A 268 -4.04 -15.14 6.85
CA ARG A 268 -4.13 -14.05 7.81
C ARG A 268 -2.88 -14.03 8.67
N SER A 269 -2.27 -12.87 8.83
CA SER A 269 -1.05 -12.75 9.63
C SER A 269 -0.79 -11.34 10.14
N ALA A 270 0.14 -11.21 11.08
CA ALA A 270 0.70 -9.92 11.48
C ALA A 270 1.33 -9.25 10.26
N LEU A 271 1.04 -7.96 10.10
CA LEU A 271 1.56 -7.14 9.02
C LEU A 271 2.70 -6.29 9.57
N ARG A 272 3.87 -6.43 8.93
CA ARG A 272 5.05 -5.63 9.25
C ARG A 272 5.53 -4.88 8.02
N VAL A 273 6.23 -3.78 8.22
CA VAL A 273 6.95 -3.08 7.16
C VAL A 273 8.43 -3.26 7.38
N GLN A 274 9.08 -3.95 6.46
CA GLN A 274 10.53 -4.00 6.36
C GLN A 274 11.03 -2.69 5.75
N VAL A 275 12.02 -2.09 6.40
CA VAL A 275 12.67 -0.87 5.92
C VAL A 275 14.14 -1.13 5.64
N GLY A 276 14.66 -0.58 4.55
CA GLY A 276 16.08 -0.61 4.26
C GLY A 276 16.55 0.48 3.33
N TRP A 277 17.86 0.65 3.30
CA TRP A 277 18.57 1.63 2.48
C TRP A 277 19.55 0.93 1.54
N TRP A 278 19.74 1.54 0.38
CA TRP A 278 20.66 1.03 -0.63
C TRP A 278 21.16 2.16 -1.53
N ASP A 279 22.34 1.97 -2.12
CA ASP A 279 22.85 2.84 -3.16
C ASP A 279 22.38 2.33 -4.53
N PHE A 280 21.66 3.19 -5.26
CA PHE A 280 21.13 2.87 -6.58
C PHE A 280 22.23 2.64 -7.62
N GLU A 281 23.35 3.36 -7.53
CA GLU A 281 24.41 3.31 -8.54
C GLU A 281 25.24 2.02 -8.39
N SER A 282 25.64 1.67 -7.17
CA SER A 282 26.39 0.43 -6.90
C SER A 282 25.49 -0.82 -6.77
N GLY A 283 24.22 -0.65 -6.38
CA GLY A 283 23.32 -1.75 -6.04
C GLY A 283 23.57 -2.37 -4.66
N GLU A 284 24.40 -1.75 -3.82
CA GLU A 284 24.74 -2.25 -2.49
C GLU A 284 23.70 -1.84 -1.44
N TYR A 285 23.31 -2.79 -0.59
CA TYR A 285 22.46 -2.53 0.58
C TYR A 285 23.28 -2.04 1.77
N ILE A 286 22.74 -1.07 2.50
CA ILE A 286 23.32 -0.61 3.76
C ILE A 286 22.69 -1.43 4.88
N LEU A 287 23.50 -2.23 5.58
CA LEU A 287 23.01 -3.05 6.69
C LEU A 287 22.74 -2.17 7.92
N PRO A 288 21.60 -2.39 8.61
CA PRO A 288 21.31 -1.67 9.84
C PRO A 288 22.10 -2.22 11.03
N VAL A 289 22.35 -1.34 12.01
CA VAL A 289 22.85 -1.69 13.35
C VAL A 289 21.93 -1.14 14.43
N ASP A 290 21.94 -1.76 15.62
CA ASP A 290 21.21 -1.27 16.80
C ASP A 290 21.97 -0.13 17.52
N ALA A 291 21.49 0.27 18.71
CA ALA A 291 22.07 1.35 19.50
C ALA A 291 23.44 0.99 20.08
N GLU A 292 23.76 -0.29 20.15
CA GLU A 292 25.02 -0.87 20.62
C GLU A 292 25.97 -1.24 19.47
N ASP A 293 25.67 -0.79 18.24
CA ASP A 293 26.41 -1.07 17.01
C ASP A 293 26.44 -2.56 16.61
N VAL A 294 25.47 -3.35 17.08
CA VAL A 294 25.32 -4.75 16.69
C VAL A 294 24.54 -4.82 15.36
N PRO A 295 25.02 -5.55 14.35
CA PRO A 295 24.30 -5.75 13.10
C PRO A 295 22.91 -6.35 13.31
N ILE A 296 21.92 -5.77 12.64
CA ILE A 296 20.55 -6.27 12.57
C ILE A 296 20.31 -6.79 11.15
N ASP A 297 19.72 -7.98 11.01
CA ASP A 297 19.43 -8.54 9.69
C ASP A 297 18.40 -7.70 8.92
N SER A 298 17.37 -7.22 9.62
CA SER A 298 16.33 -6.37 9.05
C SER A 298 15.59 -5.54 10.11
N VAL A 299 15.16 -4.34 9.73
CA VAL A 299 14.29 -3.50 10.57
C VAL A 299 12.85 -3.77 10.19
N MET A 300 12.09 -4.36 11.12
CA MET A 300 10.70 -4.75 10.94
C MET A 300 9.80 -3.92 11.84
N LEU A 301 8.96 -3.08 11.25
CA LEU A 301 8.05 -2.18 11.96
C LEU A 301 6.65 -2.82 12.01
N ASN A 302 6.05 -2.94 13.19
CA ASN A 302 4.70 -3.47 13.33
C ASN A 302 3.68 -2.42 12.89
N VAL A 303 2.80 -2.78 11.96
CA VAL A 303 1.80 -1.83 11.42
C VAL A 303 0.37 -2.33 11.49
N GLY A 304 0.15 -3.59 11.88
CA GLY A 304 -1.19 -4.14 12.08
C GLY A 304 -1.27 -5.63 11.79
N GLY A 305 -2.43 -6.06 11.29
CA GLY A 305 -2.64 -7.41 10.77
C GLY A 305 -3.29 -7.35 9.39
N VAL A 306 -2.94 -8.28 8.50
CA VAL A 306 -3.53 -8.40 7.16
C VAL A 306 -4.40 -9.65 7.08
N ALA A 307 -5.58 -9.51 6.49
CA ALA A 307 -6.50 -10.61 6.22
C ALA A 307 -6.80 -10.70 4.72
N GLY A 308 -6.46 -11.84 4.13
CA GLY A 308 -6.70 -12.17 2.74
C GLY A 308 -7.69 -13.33 2.57
N GLU A 309 -7.66 -13.96 1.40
CA GLU A 309 -8.43 -15.17 1.13
C GLU A 309 -7.91 -16.34 1.96
N VAL A 310 -8.81 -17.05 2.64
CA VAL A 310 -8.46 -18.18 3.51
C VAL A 310 -9.05 -19.45 2.92
N SER A 311 -8.19 -20.44 2.67
CA SER A 311 -8.60 -21.79 2.29
C SER A 311 -9.45 -22.42 3.39
N GLU A 312 -10.36 -23.33 3.01
CA GLU A 312 -11.12 -24.10 4.00
C GLU A 312 -10.15 -24.83 4.94
N LEU A 313 -10.36 -24.68 6.25
CA LEU A 313 -9.57 -25.37 7.26
C LEU A 313 -9.86 -26.88 7.18
N ASP A 314 -8.83 -27.69 7.02
CA ASP A 314 -8.97 -29.14 7.18
C ASP A 314 -9.04 -29.46 8.69
N THR A 315 -10.26 -29.76 9.16
CA THR A 315 -10.53 -30.06 10.57
C THR A 315 -10.76 -31.55 10.82
N GLY A 316 -10.51 -32.43 9.84
CA GLY A 316 -10.89 -33.85 9.90
C GLY A 316 -10.16 -34.66 10.97
N GLU A 317 -8.97 -34.23 11.37
CA GLU A 317 -8.08 -34.94 12.30
C GLU A 317 -8.11 -34.40 13.74
N PHE A 318 -8.87 -33.33 14.01
CA PHE A 318 -8.92 -32.69 15.32
C PHE A 318 -9.84 -33.46 16.29
N THR A 319 -9.36 -33.67 17.51
CA THR A 319 -10.19 -34.11 18.63
C THR A 319 -11.06 -32.95 19.08
N LEU A 320 -12.38 -33.11 19.00
CA LEU A 320 -13.33 -32.05 19.33
C LEU A 320 -13.37 -31.78 20.83
N VAL A 321 -13.51 -30.50 21.16
CA VAL A 321 -13.63 -30.00 22.52
C VAL A 321 -15.02 -29.41 22.73
N ASP A 322 -15.69 -29.87 23.78
CA ASP A 322 -16.97 -29.33 24.21
C ASP A 322 -16.75 -28.25 25.29
N ASN A 323 -17.38 -27.08 25.11
CA ASN A 323 -17.51 -26.03 26.13
C ASN A 323 -16.20 -25.45 26.72
N ALA A 324 -15.18 -25.19 25.89
CA ALA A 324 -13.98 -24.47 26.32
C ALA A 324 -13.99 -23.02 25.82
N HIS A 325 -14.39 -22.07 26.69
CA HIS A 325 -14.51 -20.65 26.38
C HIS A 325 -13.53 -19.81 27.21
N PHE A 326 -12.87 -18.87 26.54
CA PHE A 326 -11.88 -17.97 27.14
C PHE A 326 -12.31 -16.51 26.96
N GLY A 327 -12.42 -15.79 28.08
CA GLY A 327 -12.79 -14.38 28.11
C GLY A 327 -14.18 -14.05 27.52
N GLY A 328 -15.01 -15.07 27.24
CA GLY A 328 -16.29 -14.92 26.55
C GLY A 328 -16.20 -14.54 25.06
N VAL A 329 -15.01 -14.54 24.47
CA VAL A 329 -14.77 -14.08 23.08
C VAL A 329 -13.96 -15.06 22.24
N ILE A 330 -13.30 -16.05 22.85
CA ILE A 330 -12.54 -17.09 22.15
C ILE A 330 -13.05 -18.46 22.61
N GLN A 331 -13.22 -19.39 21.68
CA GLN A 331 -13.61 -20.77 21.96
C GLN A 331 -12.58 -21.75 21.39
N LEU A 332 -12.15 -22.74 22.17
CA LEU A 332 -11.41 -23.89 21.66
C LEU A 332 -12.41 -24.90 21.08
N LYS A 333 -12.26 -25.23 19.80
CA LYS A 333 -13.12 -26.15 19.05
C LYS A 333 -12.54 -27.56 18.98
N GLY A 334 -11.22 -27.68 18.95
CA GLY A 334 -10.54 -28.95 18.98
C GLY A 334 -9.04 -28.81 19.08
N TYR A 335 -8.35 -29.92 19.25
CA TYR A 335 -6.90 -30.00 19.27
C TYR A 335 -6.39 -31.24 18.54
N GLN A 336 -5.14 -31.21 18.10
CA GLN A 336 -4.41 -32.35 17.56
C GLN A 336 -3.01 -32.32 18.15
N LEU A 337 -2.57 -33.46 18.69
CA LEU A 337 -1.22 -33.63 19.23
C LEU A 337 -0.44 -34.58 18.31
N SER A 338 0.80 -34.24 17.98
CA SER A 338 1.67 -35.11 17.19
C SER A 338 2.00 -36.41 17.94
N GLU A 339 2.30 -37.49 17.21
CA GLU A 339 2.61 -38.80 17.81
C GLU A 339 3.84 -38.78 18.75
N ASP A 340 4.78 -37.86 18.51
CA ASP A 340 5.97 -37.64 19.34
C ASP A 340 5.73 -36.68 20.52
N ASN A 341 4.50 -36.18 20.68
CA ASN A 341 4.08 -35.20 21.67
C ASN A 341 4.82 -33.85 21.61
N GLN A 342 5.51 -33.53 20.51
CA GLN A 342 6.29 -32.28 20.38
C GLN A 342 5.53 -31.11 19.77
N THR A 343 4.44 -31.37 19.05
CA THR A 343 3.66 -30.32 18.39
C THR A 343 2.18 -30.45 18.75
N LEU A 344 1.60 -29.35 19.19
CA LEU A 344 0.18 -29.22 19.49
C LEU A 344 -0.45 -28.21 18.53
N TRP A 345 -1.45 -28.64 17.78
CA TRP A 345 -2.33 -27.77 17.01
C TRP A 345 -3.62 -27.52 17.78
N LEU A 346 -4.01 -26.25 17.86
CA LEU A 346 -5.22 -25.82 18.56
C LEU A 346 -6.13 -25.10 17.58
N TRP A 347 -7.36 -25.60 17.43
CA TRP A 347 -8.37 -25.02 16.57
C TRP A 347 -9.30 -24.12 17.38
N TRP A 348 -9.25 -22.83 17.07
CA TRP A 348 -9.99 -21.77 17.75
C TRP A 348 -11.10 -21.21 16.88
N GLN A 349 -12.15 -20.72 17.53
CA GLN A 349 -13.19 -19.89 16.93
C GLN A 349 -13.35 -18.60 17.74
N ALA A 350 -13.31 -17.46 17.06
CA ALA A 350 -13.71 -16.19 17.63
C ALA A 350 -15.24 -16.16 17.80
N THR A 351 -15.72 -15.99 19.03
CA THR A 351 -17.15 -15.82 19.37
C THR A 351 -17.52 -14.35 19.62
N GLY A 352 -16.52 -13.47 19.58
CA GLY A 352 -16.60 -12.03 19.61
C GLY A 352 -15.33 -11.42 19.01
N THR A 353 -15.09 -10.14 19.27
CA THR A 353 -13.80 -9.49 18.94
C THR A 353 -13.02 -9.32 20.24
N PRO A 354 -11.86 -10.00 20.40
CA PRO A 354 -10.94 -9.74 21.49
C PRO A 354 -10.53 -8.26 21.52
N ASP A 355 -10.38 -7.70 22.72
CA ASP A 355 -10.06 -6.29 22.95
C ASP A 355 -8.56 -5.97 22.86
N ASP A 356 -7.70 -7.00 22.83
CA ASP A 356 -6.25 -6.87 22.81
C ASP A 356 -5.57 -8.07 22.10
N HIS A 357 -4.24 -8.04 21.99
CA HIS A 357 -3.40 -9.10 21.46
C HIS A 357 -2.93 -10.07 22.54
N TYR A 358 -3.67 -11.16 22.68
CA TYR A 358 -3.39 -12.28 23.58
C TYR A 358 -2.45 -13.33 22.97
N THR A 359 -1.67 -13.96 23.85
CA THR A 359 -0.77 -15.08 23.57
C THR A 359 -1.38 -16.38 24.09
N VAL A 360 -1.26 -17.47 23.33
CA VAL A 360 -1.63 -18.80 23.80
C VAL A 360 -0.49 -19.36 24.63
N PHE A 361 -0.79 -19.86 25.82
CA PHE A 361 0.16 -20.67 26.58
C PHE A 361 -0.17 -22.16 26.42
N VAL A 362 0.88 -22.98 26.43
CA VAL A 362 0.79 -24.44 26.46
C VAL A 362 1.75 -24.92 27.54
N GLN A 363 1.24 -25.61 28.56
CA GLN A 363 2.04 -26.11 29.68
C GLN A 363 1.83 -27.60 29.84
N VAL A 364 2.92 -28.33 30.02
CA VAL A 364 2.91 -29.76 30.38
C VAL A 364 3.21 -29.86 31.87
N LEU A 365 2.29 -30.44 32.63
CA LEU A 365 2.33 -30.49 34.09
C LEU A 365 2.46 -31.93 34.60
N ASP A 366 3.24 -32.12 35.65
CA ASP A 366 3.28 -33.35 36.45
C ASP A 366 2.11 -33.45 37.45
N GLU A 367 2.08 -34.52 38.26
CA GLU A 367 1.04 -34.74 39.29
C GLU A 367 1.03 -33.63 40.37
N GLU A 368 2.20 -33.02 40.64
CA GLU A 368 2.36 -31.92 41.59
C GLU A 368 2.09 -30.53 40.98
N ASN A 369 1.72 -30.44 39.70
CA ASN A 369 1.53 -29.21 38.92
C ASN A 369 2.81 -28.40 38.64
N ASN A 370 3.98 -29.04 38.65
CA ASN A 370 5.19 -28.42 38.14
C ASN A 370 5.21 -28.46 36.60
N ILE A 371 5.68 -27.37 35.99
CA ILE A 371 5.84 -27.28 34.54
C ILE A 371 7.09 -28.05 34.13
N ILE A 372 6.90 -29.10 33.34
CA ILE A 372 7.99 -29.89 32.74
C ILE A 372 8.18 -29.62 31.25
N GLY A 373 7.27 -28.90 30.62
CA GLY A 373 7.39 -28.47 29.23
C GLY A 373 6.46 -27.30 28.91
N GLN A 374 6.84 -26.50 27.92
CA GLN A 374 6.10 -25.29 27.55
C GLN A 374 6.18 -25.01 26.04
N GLY A 375 5.13 -24.39 25.48
CA GLY A 375 5.01 -24.11 24.05
C GLY A 375 4.25 -22.81 23.76
N ASP A 376 4.49 -21.76 24.53
CA ASP A 376 3.77 -20.49 24.40
C ASP A 376 4.10 -19.78 23.08
N ALA A 377 3.07 -19.34 22.36
CA ALA A 377 3.25 -18.56 21.14
C ALA A 377 2.02 -17.68 20.87
N PRO A 378 2.19 -16.45 20.35
CA PRO A 378 1.08 -15.67 19.85
C PRO A 378 0.56 -16.32 18.54
N PRO A 379 -0.73 -16.17 18.22
CA PRO A 379 -1.22 -16.58 16.91
C PRO A 379 -0.58 -15.74 15.81
N ASN A 380 -0.37 -16.35 14.62
CA ASN A 380 0.17 -15.64 13.45
C ASN A 380 -0.64 -14.37 13.12
N PHE A 381 -1.96 -14.43 13.26
CA PHE A 381 -2.83 -13.26 13.16
C PHE A 381 -3.21 -12.77 14.56
N PRO A 382 -2.77 -11.57 14.99
CA PRO A 382 -3.01 -11.08 16.34
C PRO A 382 -4.50 -11.05 16.72
N THR A 383 -4.83 -11.45 17.96
CA THR A 383 -6.23 -11.66 18.40
C THR A 383 -7.09 -10.40 18.41
N GLY A 384 -6.52 -9.23 18.69
CA GLY A 384 -7.22 -7.94 18.55
C GLY A 384 -7.78 -7.65 17.13
N TYR A 385 -7.33 -8.39 16.11
CA TYR A 385 -7.86 -8.30 14.75
C TYR A 385 -8.90 -9.36 14.40
N TRP A 386 -9.20 -10.28 15.32
CA TRP A 386 -10.17 -11.36 15.07
C TRP A 386 -11.59 -10.81 15.01
N ARG A 387 -12.37 -11.34 14.06
CA ARG A 387 -13.79 -11.03 13.90
C ARG A 387 -14.64 -12.23 14.31
N ASN A 388 -15.82 -11.93 14.85
CA ASN A 388 -16.77 -12.96 15.26
C ASN A 388 -17.06 -13.96 14.12
N GLY A 389 -16.98 -15.25 14.44
CA GLY A 389 -17.18 -16.35 13.51
C GLY A 389 -15.91 -16.81 12.78
N GLU A 390 -14.83 -16.01 12.78
CA GLU A 390 -13.56 -16.41 12.19
C GLU A 390 -12.93 -17.56 12.99
N GLN A 391 -12.28 -18.47 12.27
CA GLN A 391 -11.60 -19.63 12.83
C GLN A 391 -10.12 -19.58 12.51
N TYR A 392 -9.33 -20.15 13.42
CA TYR A 392 -7.87 -20.11 13.39
C TYR A 392 -7.30 -21.42 13.89
N ILE A 393 -6.17 -21.85 13.32
CA ILE A 393 -5.36 -22.92 13.88
C ILE A 393 -4.05 -22.29 14.34
N THR A 394 -3.67 -22.55 15.59
CA THR A 394 -2.35 -22.19 16.10
C THR A 394 -1.52 -23.45 16.30
N GLN A 395 -0.22 -23.36 16.00
CA GLN A 395 0.74 -24.44 16.18
C GLN A 395 1.70 -24.08 17.31
N HIS A 396 1.92 -25.03 18.21
CA HIS A 396 2.74 -24.87 19.40
C HIS A 396 3.78 -25.98 19.47
N ALA A 397 5.05 -25.62 19.31
CA ALA A 397 6.16 -26.52 19.56
C ALA A 397 6.44 -26.59 21.07
N ILE A 398 6.24 -27.76 21.67
CA ILE A 398 6.43 -28.00 23.09
C ILE A 398 7.89 -28.33 23.34
N GLN A 399 8.54 -27.51 24.15
CA GLN A 399 9.91 -27.74 24.58
C GLN A 399 9.93 -28.57 25.87
N TYR A 400 10.64 -29.69 25.83
CA TYR A 400 10.87 -30.59 26.97
C TYR A 400 12.33 -30.55 27.40
N PRO A 401 12.65 -30.92 28.66
CA PRO A 401 14.02 -31.23 29.05
C PRO A 401 14.57 -32.41 28.24
N GLU A 402 15.89 -32.47 28.03
CA GLU A 402 16.55 -33.52 27.23
C GLU A 402 16.22 -34.96 27.68
N THR A 403 15.91 -35.14 28.96
CA THR A 403 15.44 -36.41 29.52
C THR A 403 14.23 -36.13 30.39
N PRO A 404 13.00 -36.11 29.82
CA PRO A 404 11.80 -35.93 30.61
C PRO A 404 11.69 -37.08 31.62
N PRO A 405 11.35 -36.79 32.89
CA PRO A 405 11.17 -37.85 33.88
C PRO A 405 10.09 -38.84 33.41
N SER A 406 10.19 -40.08 33.88
CA SER A 406 9.11 -41.05 33.64
C SER A 406 7.89 -40.64 34.45
N GLY A 407 6.73 -40.63 33.82
CA GLY A 407 5.50 -40.27 34.51
C GLY A 407 4.36 -40.00 33.55
N ASP A 408 3.18 -39.79 34.15
CA ASP A 408 1.99 -39.31 33.48
C ASP A 408 1.93 -37.79 33.62
N TYR A 409 1.65 -37.12 32.50
CA TYR A 409 1.63 -35.67 32.41
C TYR A 409 0.33 -35.21 31.76
N ARG A 410 -0.12 -34.03 32.16
CA ARG A 410 -1.29 -33.38 31.56
C ARG A 410 -0.87 -32.12 30.81
N ILE A 411 -1.41 -31.93 29.61
CA ILE A 411 -1.19 -30.75 28.79
C ILE A 411 -2.38 -29.80 28.99
N ILE A 412 -2.10 -28.58 29.42
CA ILE A 412 -3.08 -27.53 29.58
C ILE A 412 -2.79 -26.36 28.63
N THR A 413 -3.84 -25.66 28.22
CA THR A 413 -3.74 -24.46 27.40
C THR A 413 -4.69 -23.36 27.85
N GLY A 414 -4.35 -22.12 27.53
CA GLY A 414 -5.21 -20.97 27.73
C GLY A 414 -4.60 -19.73 27.10
N TRP A 415 -5.14 -18.58 27.45
CA TRP A 415 -4.72 -17.30 26.88
C TRP A 415 -4.25 -16.36 27.98
N TYR A 416 -3.20 -15.59 27.70
CA TYR A 416 -2.75 -14.52 28.57
C TYR A 416 -2.42 -13.26 27.77
N HIS A 417 -2.53 -12.10 28.42
CA HIS A 417 -2.10 -10.84 27.85
C HIS A 417 -0.59 -10.64 28.14
N PRO A 418 0.25 -10.39 27.12
CA PRO A 418 1.71 -10.51 27.25
C PRO A 418 2.37 -9.39 28.06
N VAL A 419 1.68 -8.27 28.31
CA VAL A 419 2.25 -7.14 29.05
C VAL A 419 2.00 -7.25 30.55
N ASP A 420 0.77 -7.57 30.94
CA ASP A 420 0.34 -7.65 32.35
C ASP A 420 0.22 -9.09 32.89
N TRP A 421 0.47 -10.09 32.02
CA TRP A 421 0.44 -11.52 32.32
C TRP A 421 -0.91 -12.05 32.79
N ARG A 422 -2.00 -11.29 32.59
CA ARG A 422 -3.33 -11.68 33.03
C ARG A 422 -3.89 -12.77 32.12
N ARG A 423 -4.34 -13.88 32.70
CA ARG A 423 -5.02 -14.97 31.97
C ARG A 423 -6.48 -14.62 31.69
N LEU A 424 -6.98 -15.00 30.52
CA LEU A 424 -8.41 -14.92 30.21
C LEU A 424 -9.18 -15.96 31.01
N SER A 425 -10.28 -15.55 31.64
CA SER A 425 -11.13 -16.45 32.43
C SER A 425 -11.75 -17.56 31.57
N THR A 426 -11.81 -18.77 32.12
CA THR A 426 -12.57 -19.92 31.60
C THR A 426 -13.30 -20.61 32.77
N ASP A 427 -14.22 -21.52 32.48
CA ASP A 427 -15.04 -22.23 33.47
C ASP A 427 -14.25 -23.29 34.27
N THR A 428 -12.99 -23.52 33.90
CA THR A 428 -12.07 -24.47 34.53
C THR A 428 -11.06 -23.78 35.46
N PRO A 429 -10.48 -24.48 36.45
CA PRO A 429 -9.44 -23.95 37.33
C PRO A 429 -8.23 -23.37 36.57
N ASP A 430 -7.47 -22.51 37.24
CA ASP A 430 -6.23 -21.91 36.73
C ASP A 430 -6.35 -21.12 35.42
N ALA A 431 -7.59 -20.80 35.03
CA ALA A 431 -7.91 -20.17 33.76
C ALA A 431 -7.32 -20.93 32.56
N ALA A 432 -7.32 -22.27 32.63
CA ALA A 432 -6.73 -23.16 31.64
C ALA A 432 -7.64 -24.37 31.34
N TYR A 433 -7.61 -24.87 30.11
CA TYR A 433 -8.31 -26.08 29.69
C TYR A 433 -7.30 -27.22 29.48
N GLU A 434 -7.63 -28.42 29.96
CA GLU A 434 -6.80 -29.61 29.80
C GLU A 434 -7.12 -30.29 28.46
N VAL A 435 -6.12 -30.39 27.59
CA VAL A 435 -6.30 -30.90 26.23
C VAL A 435 -5.87 -32.36 26.08
N ALA A 436 -4.83 -32.82 26.77
CA ALA A 436 -4.35 -34.19 26.58
C ALA A 436 -3.62 -34.73 27.81
N HIS A 437 -3.53 -36.06 27.89
CA HIS A 437 -2.61 -36.76 28.78
C HIS A 437 -1.53 -37.46 27.95
N ILE A 438 -0.29 -37.37 28.40
CA ILE A 438 0.86 -38.05 27.78
C ILE A 438 1.63 -38.82 28.86
N THR A 439 2.27 -39.92 28.45
CA THR A 439 3.10 -40.73 29.35
C THR A 439 4.51 -40.80 28.76
N PHE A 440 5.51 -40.40 29.55
CA PHE A 440 6.90 -40.69 29.23
C PHE A 440 7.31 -42.01 29.90
N SER A 441 7.64 -43.00 29.09
CA SER A 441 8.27 -44.23 29.57
C SER A 441 9.75 -43.94 29.77
N GLY A 442 10.26 -44.07 31.00
CA GLY A 442 11.69 -43.93 31.26
C GLY A 442 12.51 -44.84 30.35
N SER A 443 13.62 -44.31 29.87
CA SER A 443 14.62 -45.07 29.11
C SER A 443 15.35 -46.12 29.94
#